data_AF-A0A099T745-F1
#
_entry.id   AF-A0A099T745-F1
#
_cell.length_a   1.000
_cell.length_b   1.000
_cell.length_c   1.000
_cell.angle_alpha   90.00
_cell.angle_beta   90.00
_cell.angle_gamma   90.00
#
_symmetry.space_group_name_H-M   'P 1'
#
loop_
_entity.id
_entity.type
_entity.pdbx_description
1 polymer ?
#
loop_
_entity_poly.entity_id
_entity_poly.type
_entity_poly.pdbx_seq_one_letter_code
_entity_poly.pdbx_strand_id
1 'polypeptide(L)'
;MSAFANALDVLFLDANLSVEIWHRDSEGQFTRARGILRRPDEITEFGAARLLSDTTRIDVRVADIPDPRPQEQILIGEETFLIQGEPQRDRERLIWTIELTPA
;
A
#
# COMPACT_ATOMS: atom_id res chain seq x y z
N MET A 1 -6.85 21.84 5.75
CA MET A 1 -5.91 21.35 4.72
C MET A 1 -4.55 21.96 4.97
N SER A 2 -3.52 21.15 5.23
CA SER A 2 -2.13 21.61 5.37
C SER A 2 -1.44 21.61 4.00
N ALA A 3 -0.39 22.41 3.83
CA ALA A 3 0.41 22.39 2.60
C ALA A 3 1.01 21.00 2.30
N PHE A 4 1.35 20.24 3.35
CA PHE A 4 1.85 18.89 3.24
C PHE A 4 0.80 17.92 2.66
N ALA A 5 -0.45 17.98 3.13
CA ALA A 5 -1.53 17.15 2.59
C ALA A 5 -1.75 17.42 1.09
N ASN A 6 -1.77 18.69 0.69
CA ASN A 6 -1.91 19.04 -0.73
C ASN A 6 -0.74 18.53 -1.57
N ALA A 7 0.49 18.54 -1.04
CA ALA A 7 1.65 17.99 -1.75
C ALA A 7 1.53 16.47 -1.92
N LEU A 8 1.10 15.74 -0.89
CA LEU A 8 0.82 14.31 -0.99
C LEU A 8 -0.24 14.02 -2.04
N ASP A 9 -1.32 14.79 -2.09
CA ASP A 9 -2.36 14.62 -3.11
C ASP A 9 -1.79 14.73 -4.52
N VAL A 10 -0.88 15.67 -4.76
CA VAL A 10 -0.20 15.80 -6.06
C VAL A 10 0.67 14.59 -6.37
N LEU A 11 1.45 14.09 -5.40
CA LEU A 11 2.32 12.92 -5.59
C LEU A 11 1.52 11.66 -5.93
N PHE A 12 0.39 11.44 -5.24
CA PHE A 12 -0.48 10.29 -5.48
C PHE A 12 -1.29 10.40 -6.77
N LEU A 13 -1.44 11.60 -7.36
CA LEU A 13 -2.05 11.79 -8.67
C LEU A 13 -1.07 11.61 -9.83
N ASP A 14 0.24 11.67 -9.56
CA ASP A 14 1.27 11.48 -10.58
C ASP A 14 1.34 10.01 -11.01
N ALA A 15 1.16 9.77 -12.32
CA ALA A 15 1.16 8.43 -12.91
C ALA A 15 2.56 7.79 -13.00
N ASN A 16 3.63 8.56 -12.84
CA ASN A 16 5.00 8.03 -12.77
C ASN A 16 5.34 7.51 -11.37
N LEU A 17 4.63 7.99 -10.35
CA LEU A 17 4.89 7.63 -8.95
C LEU A 17 3.89 6.62 -8.41
N SER A 18 2.65 6.68 -8.87
CA SER A 18 1.55 5.89 -8.32
C SER A 18 0.89 5.00 -9.36
N VAL A 19 0.46 3.83 -8.89
CA VAL A 19 -0.37 2.89 -9.64
C VAL A 19 -1.81 2.98 -9.19
N GLU A 20 -2.73 2.70 -10.11
CA GLU A 20 -4.13 2.52 -9.76
C GLU A 20 -4.32 1.22 -9.00
N ILE A 21 -5.14 1.28 -7.95
CA ILE A 21 -5.50 0.12 -7.16
C ILE A 21 -7.01 0.07 -6.91
N TRP A 22 -7.51 -1.12 -6.65
CA TRP A 22 -8.83 -1.34 -6.08
C TRP A 22 -8.70 -2.02 -4.73
N HIS A 23 -9.18 -1.38 -3.67
CA HIS A 23 -9.32 -2.00 -2.36
C HIS A 23 -10.69 -2.64 -2.27
N ARG A 24 -10.72 -3.89 -1.80
CA ARG A 24 -11.96 -4.60 -1.46
C ARG A 24 -11.93 -4.88 0.02
N ASP A 25 -12.85 -4.25 0.73
CA ASP A 25 -12.99 -4.42 2.17
C ASP A 25 -13.61 -5.78 2.55
N SER A 26 -13.64 -6.04 3.85
CA SER A 26 -14.26 -7.25 4.42
C SER A 26 -15.77 -7.39 4.12
N GLU A 27 -16.47 -6.31 3.78
CA GLU A 27 -17.89 -6.32 3.37
C GLU A 27 -18.06 -6.56 1.86
N GLY A 28 -16.96 -6.55 1.10
CA GLY A 28 -16.92 -6.75 -0.34
C GLY A 28 -17.12 -5.47 -1.15
N GLN A 29 -17.13 -4.30 -0.52
CA GLN A 29 -17.20 -3.02 -1.22
C GLN A 29 -15.85 -2.72 -1.88
N PHE A 30 -15.91 -2.27 -3.13
CA PHE A 30 -14.74 -1.87 -3.90
C PHE A 30 -14.55 -0.35 -3.86
N THR A 31 -13.35 0.07 -3.50
CA THR A 31 -12.93 1.48 -3.49
C THR A 31 -11.73 1.65 -4.42
N ARG A 32 -11.88 2.50 -5.43
CA ARG A 32 -10.79 2.85 -6.34
C ARG A 32 -9.88 3.88 -5.68
N ALA A 33 -8.58 3.64 -5.70
CA ALA A 33 -7.58 4.53 -5.13
C ALA A 33 -6.30 4.52 -5.97
N ARG A 34 -5.29 5.26 -5.51
CA ARG A 34 -3.92 5.18 -6.03
C ARG A 34 -2.97 4.83 -4.90
N GLY A 35 -1.98 4.03 -5.22
CA GLY A 35 -0.94 3.63 -4.28
C GLY A 35 0.45 3.78 -4.88
N ILE A 36 1.44 4.02 -4.03
CA ILE A 36 2.85 4.09 -4.42
C ILE A 36 3.49 2.77 -3.99
N LEU A 37 3.93 1.98 -4.98
CA LEU A 37 4.64 0.72 -4.71
C LEU A 37 6.03 1.03 -4.18
N ARG A 38 6.35 0.51 -3.00
CA ARG A 38 7.72 0.47 -2.50
C ARG A 38 8.35 -0.79 -3.07
N ARG A 39 9.33 -0.63 -3.97
CA ARG A 39 10.11 -1.77 -4.45
C ARG A 39 10.73 -2.49 -3.25
N PRO A 40 10.80 -3.83 -3.27
CA PRO A 40 11.52 -4.59 -2.25
C PRO A 40 13.03 -4.33 -2.44
N ASP A 41 13.51 -3.22 -1.88
CA ASP A 41 14.92 -2.83 -1.91
C ASP A 41 15.70 -3.40 -0.71
N GLU A 42 15.14 -4.35 0.04
CA GLU A 42 15.83 -5.00 1.15
C GLU A 42 16.19 -6.46 0.84
N ILE A 43 17.42 -6.68 0.41
CA ILE A 43 18.10 -7.97 0.60
C ILE A 43 18.54 -8.00 2.07
N THR A 44 17.74 -8.60 2.95
CA THR A 44 18.16 -8.80 4.34
C THR A 44 19.21 -9.92 4.38
N GLU A 45 20.47 -9.60 4.68
CA GLU A 45 21.51 -10.59 4.89
C GLU A 45 21.35 -11.24 6.28
N PHE A 46 21.03 -12.54 6.33
CA PHE A 46 21.06 -13.33 7.57
C PHE A 46 22.11 -14.44 7.44
N GLY A 47 23.34 -14.15 7.87
CA GLY A 47 24.48 -15.07 7.74
C GLY A 47 24.86 -15.32 6.27
N ALA A 48 25.04 -16.58 5.87
CA ALA A 48 25.35 -16.96 4.48
C ALA A 48 24.11 -17.24 3.61
N ALA A 49 22.90 -17.02 4.13
CA ALA A 49 21.65 -17.26 3.42
C ALA A 49 21.05 -15.94 2.92
N ARG A 50 20.72 -15.88 1.64
CA ARG A 50 19.91 -14.80 1.05
C ARG A 50 18.44 -15.16 1.22
N LEU A 51 17.76 -14.53 2.17
CA LEU A 51 16.30 -14.60 2.27
C LEU A 51 15.74 -13.46 1.42
N LEU A 52 15.21 -13.80 0.25
CA LEU A 52 14.41 -12.87 -0.54
C LEU A 52 12.98 -12.97 -0.02
N SER A 53 12.55 -12.00 0.79
CA SER A 53 11.14 -11.88 1.15
C SER A 53 10.48 -11.05 0.07
N ASP A 54 9.71 -11.67 -0.82
CA ASP A 54 8.88 -11.00 -1.84
C ASP A 54 7.67 -10.29 -1.19
N THR A 55 7.90 -9.53 -0.12
CA THR A 55 6.85 -8.76 0.53
C THR A 55 6.65 -7.47 -0.27
N THR A 56 5.58 -7.43 -1.06
CA THR A 56 5.15 -6.22 -1.75
C THR A 56 4.67 -5.22 -0.70
N ARG A 57 5.19 -3.98 -0.72
CA ARG A 57 4.73 -2.94 0.18
C ARG A 57 4.17 -1.79 -0.64
N ILE A 58 3.03 -1.26 -0.21
CA ILE A 58 2.34 -0.15 -0.88
C ILE A 58 1.99 0.94 0.13
N ASP A 59 2.18 2.19 -0.27
CA ASP A 59 1.64 3.33 0.45
C ASP A 59 0.33 3.76 -0.19
N VAL A 60 -0.71 3.96 0.62
CA VAL A 60 -2.03 4.44 0.20
C VAL A 60 -2.46 5.61 1.07
N ARG A 61 -3.29 6.51 0.54
CA ARG A 61 -3.78 7.64 1.33
C ARG A 61 -4.92 7.19 2.25
N VAL A 62 -4.89 7.69 3.48
CA VAL A 62 -5.97 7.50 4.46
C VAL A 62 -7.29 8.09 3.95
N ALA A 63 -7.23 9.16 3.15
CA ALA A 63 -8.41 9.77 2.58
C ALA A 63 -9.15 8.85 1.59
N ASP A 64 -8.42 7.98 0.89
CA ASP A 64 -8.99 7.05 -0.08
C ASP A 64 -9.43 5.75 0.61
N ILE A 65 -8.64 5.26 1.56
CA ILE A 65 -8.91 4.03 2.31
C ILE A 65 -8.78 4.33 3.81
N PRO A 66 -9.90 4.64 4.50
CA PRO A 66 -9.86 5.15 5.87
C PRO A 66 -9.39 4.15 6.94
N ASP A 67 -9.78 2.88 6.81
CA ASP A 67 -9.57 1.82 7.81
C ASP A 67 -9.24 0.48 7.13
N PRO A 68 -8.09 0.37 6.44
CA PRO A 68 -7.68 -0.91 5.85
C PRO A 68 -7.41 -1.94 6.95
N ARG A 69 -7.82 -3.19 6.74
CA ARG A 69 -7.67 -4.27 7.73
C ARG A 69 -6.90 -5.47 7.19
N PRO A 70 -6.25 -6.26 8.06
CA PRO A 70 -5.66 -7.53 7.66
C PRO A 70 -6.66 -8.42 6.92
N GLN A 71 -6.17 -9.21 5.94
CA GLN A 71 -6.94 -10.14 5.10
C GLN A 71 -7.91 -9.50 4.09
N GLU A 72 -8.01 -8.16 4.06
CA GLU A 72 -8.69 -7.46 2.94
C GLU A 72 -7.85 -7.53 1.66
N GLN A 73 -8.46 -7.21 0.52
CA GLN A 73 -7.81 -7.37 -0.78
C GLN A 73 -7.39 -6.02 -1.38
N ILE A 74 -6.21 -6.00 -2.00
CA ILE A 74 -5.78 -4.92 -2.89
C ILE A 74 -5.52 -5.53 -4.26
N LEU A 75 -6.21 -5.04 -5.27
CA LEU A 75 -6.03 -5.43 -6.66
C LEU A 75 -5.17 -4.37 -7.35
N ILE A 76 -4.15 -4.81 -8.05
CA ILE A 76 -3.20 -3.97 -8.80
C ILE A 76 -3.10 -4.54 -10.21
N GLY A 77 -3.67 -3.85 -11.19
CA GLY A 77 -3.82 -4.41 -12.53
C GLY A 77 -4.69 -5.68 -12.52
N GLU A 78 -4.11 -6.80 -12.92
CA GLU A 78 -4.77 -8.12 -12.95
C GLU A 78 -4.44 -8.98 -11.72
N GLU A 79 -3.54 -8.53 -10.86
CA GLU A 79 -3.08 -9.27 -9.68
C GLU A 79 -3.90 -8.90 -8.44
N THR A 80 -4.17 -9.89 -7.60
CA THR A 80 -4.85 -9.71 -6.31
C THR A 80 -3.90 -10.03 -5.18
N PHE A 81 -3.82 -9.11 -4.22
CA PHE A 81 -3.02 -9.24 -3.01
C PHE A 81 -3.91 -9.20 -1.78
N LEU A 82 -3.48 -9.86 -0.71
CA LEU A 82 -4.05 -9.76 0.62
C LEU A 82 -3.22 -8.83 1.49
N ILE A 83 -3.88 -8.02 2.31
CA ILE A 83 -3.25 -7.21 3.35
C ILE A 83 -2.68 -8.15 4.42
N GLN A 84 -1.36 -8.14 4.55
CA GLN A 84 -0.62 -8.92 5.53
C GLN A 84 -0.32 -8.07 6.76
N GLY A 85 -0.79 -8.52 7.92
CA GLY A 85 -0.59 -7.81 9.18
C GLY A 85 -1.36 -6.50 9.26
N GLU A 86 -1.10 -5.74 10.33
CA GLU A 86 -1.77 -4.47 10.60
C GLU A 86 -1.17 -3.34 9.73
N PRO A 87 -1.99 -2.60 8.96
CA PRO A 87 -1.53 -1.41 8.25
C PRO A 87 -0.91 -0.38 9.18
N GLN A 88 0.23 0.18 8.78
CA GLN A 88 0.97 1.12 9.60
C GLN A 88 0.67 2.55 9.16
N ARG A 89 0.15 3.36 10.07
CA ARG A 89 -0.12 4.77 9.79
C ARG A 89 1.15 5.60 9.97
N ASP A 90 1.39 6.51 9.04
CA ASP A 90 2.48 7.46 9.17
C ASP A 90 2.24 8.46 10.32
N ARG A 91 3.30 9.21 10.65
CA ARG A 91 3.26 10.18 11.75
C ARG A 91 2.22 11.27 11.54
N GLU A 92 2.06 11.75 10.31
CA GLU A 92 1.11 12.81 9.97
C GLU A 92 -0.32 12.28 9.77
N ARG A 93 -0.50 10.96 9.87
CA ARG A 93 -1.78 10.27 9.79
C ARG A 93 -2.50 10.44 8.45
N LEU A 94 -1.74 10.63 7.37
CA LEU A 94 -2.22 10.84 6.01
C LEU A 94 -1.98 9.62 5.11
N ILE A 95 -1.04 8.75 5.47
CA ILE A 95 -0.62 7.61 4.66
C ILE A 95 -0.69 6.32 5.49
N TRP A 96 -1.19 5.26 4.87
CA TRP A 96 -1.03 3.89 5.31
C TRP A 96 0.09 3.23 4.53
N THR A 97 1.02 2.60 5.23
CA THR A 97 1.96 1.63 4.66
C THR A 97 1.40 0.23 4.90
N ILE A 98 1.18 -0.50 3.80
CA ILE A 98 0.52 -1.80 3.78
C ILE A 98 1.49 -2.83 3.22
N GLU A 99 1.63 -3.94 3.94
CA GLU A 99 2.33 -5.13 3.45
C GLU A 99 1.34 -6.05 2.75
N LEU A 100 1.75 -6.56 1.60
CA LEU A 100 0.92 -7.33 0.68
C LEU A 100 1.57 -8.69 0.41
N THR A 101 0.75 -9.72 0.41
CA THR A 101 1.09 -11.06 -0.07
C THR A 101 0.19 -11.43 -1.25
N PRO A 102 0.69 -12.12 -2.28
CA PRO A 102 -0.16 -12.68 -3.32
C PRO A 102 -1.28 -13.55 -2.73
N ALA A 103 -2.49 -13.42 -3.27
CA ALA A 103 -3.69 -14.15 -2.83
C ALA A 103 -3.73 -15.61 -3.32
#